data_AF-A0A453KFF9-F1
#
_entry.id   AF-A0A453KFF9-F1
#
_cell.length_a   1.000
_cell.length_b   1.000
_cell.length_c   1.000
_cell.angle_alpha   90.00
_cell.angle_beta   90.00
_cell.angle_gamma   90.00
#
_symmetry.space_group_name_H-M   'P 1'
#
loop_
_entity.id
_entity.type
_entity.pdbx_description
1 polymer ?
#
loop_
_entity_poly.entity_id
_entity_poly.type
_entity_poly.pdbx_seq_one_letter_code
_entity_poly.pdbx_strand_id
1 'polypeptide(L)'
;DGNEANSQLHMRFSSAVSTALEDDDISSEALVCSIDDSLRLDRAICETVRPIINASQTQLGDLQRSHHEKTLGISGNANRSLGDDYKVDEPTCSTPTRRQINIPSSQSIEGLVTPLEDLVKSFRDSRTPSKLVTGNAKRLDLAIEMERVPLTTIN
;
A
#
# COMPACT_ATOMS: atom_id res chain seq x y z
N ASP A 1 -100.74 -31.20 10.10
CA ASP A 1 -100.92 -31.84 8.79
C ASP A 1 -99.53 -32.20 8.25
N GLY A 2 -99.31 -33.43 7.80
CA GLY A 2 -97.99 -33.93 7.39
C GLY A 2 -97.48 -33.27 6.10
N ASN A 3 -98.39 -32.84 5.23
CA ASN A 3 -98.05 -32.21 3.96
C ASN A 3 -97.40 -30.84 4.15
N GLU A 4 -97.88 -30.06 5.10
CA GLU A 4 -97.33 -28.74 5.41
C GLU A 4 -95.94 -28.82 6.05
N ALA A 5 -95.74 -29.77 6.98
CA ALA A 5 -94.42 -30.02 7.56
C ALA A 5 -93.39 -30.45 6.50
N ASN A 6 -93.81 -31.30 5.53
CA ASN A 6 -92.95 -31.71 4.44
C ASN A 6 -92.60 -30.55 3.49
N SER A 7 -93.57 -29.70 3.17
CA SER A 7 -93.35 -28.49 2.36
C SER A 7 -92.36 -27.52 3.02
N GLN A 8 -92.50 -27.31 4.34
CA GLN A 8 -91.56 -26.48 5.11
C GLN A 8 -90.14 -27.07 5.10
N LEU A 9 -90.00 -28.40 5.21
CA LEU A 9 -88.70 -29.06 5.13
C LEU A 9 -88.07 -28.87 3.76
N HIS A 10 -88.82 -29.06 2.67
CA HIS A 10 -88.33 -28.83 1.32
C HIS A 10 -87.86 -27.39 1.11
N MET A 11 -88.62 -26.39 1.56
CA MET A 11 -88.21 -24.98 1.46
C MET A 11 -86.92 -24.71 2.23
N ARG A 12 -86.79 -25.22 3.47
CA ARG A 12 -85.57 -25.06 4.27
C ARG A 12 -84.38 -25.75 3.63
N PHE A 13 -84.57 -26.94 3.10
CA PHE A 13 -83.51 -27.67 2.41
C PHE A 13 -83.04 -26.90 1.16
N SER A 14 -83.96 -26.48 0.30
CA SER A 14 -83.62 -25.68 -0.89
C SER A 14 -82.92 -24.37 -0.52
N SER A 15 -83.40 -23.67 0.52
CA SER A 15 -82.75 -22.45 1.02
C SER A 15 -81.35 -22.72 1.55
N ALA A 16 -81.16 -23.77 2.34
CA ALA A 16 -79.85 -24.13 2.89
C ALA A 16 -78.87 -24.52 1.78
N VAL A 17 -79.34 -25.24 0.76
CA VAL A 17 -78.52 -25.57 -0.42
C VAL A 17 -78.13 -24.33 -1.20
N SER A 18 -79.06 -23.40 -1.44
CA SER A 18 -78.75 -22.13 -2.12
C SER A 18 -77.73 -21.30 -1.33
N THR A 19 -77.92 -21.13 -0.02
CA THR A 19 -76.97 -20.39 0.81
C THR A 19 -75.59 -21.05 0.83
N ALA A 20 -75.53 -22.38 0.94
CA ALA A 20 -74.26 -23.09 0.92
C ALA A 20 -73.50 -22.95 -0.42
N LEU A 21 -74.21 -22.89 -1.55
CA LEU A 21 -73.61 -22.64 -2.85
C LEU A 21 -73.10 -21.20 -2.99
N GLU A 22 -73.87 -20.22 -2.51
CA GLU A 22 -73.44 -18.82 -2.47
C GLU A 22 -72.20 -18.63 -1.59
N ASP A 23 -72.17 -19.26 -0.41
CA ASP A 23 -71.02 -19.21 0.50
C ASP A 23 -69.77 -19.87 -0.13
N ASP A 24 -69.94 -20.99 -0.84
CA ASP A 24 -68.85 -21.66 -1.56
C ASP A 24 -68.31 -20.79 -2.69
N ASP A 25 -69.18 -20.17 -3.49
CA ASP A 25 -68.79 -19.24 -4.55
C ASP A 25 -68.02 -18.03 -3.99
N ILE A 26 -68.50 -17.42 -2.90
CA ILE A 26 -67.82 -16.31 -2.22
C ILE A 26 -66.45 -16.75 -1.70
N SER A 27 -66.37 -17.92 -1.06
CA SER A 27 -65.10 -18.45 -0.56
C SER A 27 -64.12 -18.76 -1.70
N SER A 28 -64.62 -19.33 -2.79
CA SER A 28 -63.84 -19.64 -3.99
C SER A 28 -63.25 -18.38 -4.62
N GLU A 29 -64.08 -17.35 -4.82
CA GLU A 29 -63.64 -16.05 -5.34
C GLU A 29 -62.61 -15.38 -4.41
N ALA A 30 -62.83 -15.42 -3.09
CA ALA A 30 -61.91 -14.88 -2.11
C ALA A 30 -60.53 -15.58 -2.16
N LEU A 31 -60.52 -16.92 -2.31
CA LEU A 31 -59.29 -17.68 -2.46
C LEU A 31 -58.55 -17.33 -3.76
N VAL A 32 -59.26 -17.22 -4.88
CA VAL A 32 -58.68 -16.82 -6.17
C VAL A 32 -58.05 -15.42 -6.07
N CYS A 33 -58.76 -14.46 -5.47
CA CYS A 33 -58.23 -13.12 -5.23
C CYS A 33 -56.97 -13.15 -4.35
N SER A 34 -56.99 -13.92 -3.26
CA SER A 34 -55.83 -14.05 -2.36
C SER A 34 -54.61 -14.66 -3.06
N ILE A 35 -54.82 -15.61 -3.98
CA ILE A 35 -53.74 -16.20 -4.78
C ILE A 35 -53.18 -15.18 -5.75
N ASP A 36 -54.04 -14.44 -6.45
CA ASP A 36 -53.60 -13.42 -7.42
C ASP A 36 -52.81 -12.29 -6.75
N ASP A 37 -53.27 -11.82 -5.59
CA ASP A 37 -52.56 -10.81 -4.80
C ASP A 37 -51.16 -11.30 -4.37
N SER A 38 -51.06 -12.56 -3.93
CA SER A 38 -49.78 -13.16 -3.55
C SER A 38 -48.83 -13.26 -4.76
N LEU A 39 -49.33 -13.71 -5.91
CA LEU A 39 -48.55 -13.80 -7.14
C LEU A 39 -48.11 -12.43 -7.64
N ARG A 40 -48.96 -11.41 -7.49
CA ARG A 40 -48.62 -10.02 -7.85
C ARG A 40 -47.50 -9.48 -6.97
N LEU A 41 -47.55 -9.75 -5.66
CA LEU A 41 -46.48 -9.38 -4.74
C LEU A 41 -45.16 -10.07 -5.10
N ASP A 42 -45.19 -11.38 -5.36
CA ASP A 42 -44.01 -12.15 -5.75
C ASP A 42 -43.37 -11.62 -7.03
N ARG A 43 -44.20 -11.29 -8.04
CA ARG A 43 -43.72 -10.68 -9.29
C ARG A 43 -43.06 -9.33 -9.04
N ALA A 44 -43.67 -8.46 -8.24
CA ALA A 44 -43.11 -7.14 -7.92
C ALA A 44 -41.76 -7.25 -7.18
N ILE A 45 -41.64 -8.21 -6.25
CA ILE A 45 -40.38 -8.50 -5.56
C ILE A 45 -39.34 -9.00 -6.57
N CYS A 46 -39.71 -9.94 -7.45
CA CYS A 46 -38.81 -10.47 -8.47
C CYS A 46 -38.32 -9.37 -9.44
N GLU A 47 -39.20 -8.47 -9.87
CA GLU A 47 -38.86 -7.33 -10.72
C GLU A 47 -37.89 -6.36 -10.04
N THR A 48 -37.96 -6.24 -8.72
CA THR A 48 -37.04 -5.41 -7.92
C THR A 48 -35.70 -6.09 -7.69
N VAL A 49 -35.71 -7.39 -7.36
CA VAL A 49 -34.49 -8.13 -6.98
C VAL A 49 -33.65 -8.54 -8.19
N ARG A 50 -34.28 -8.91 -9.32
CA ARG A 50 -33.58 -9.33 -10.54
C ARG A 50 -32.56 -8.32 -11.07
N PRO A 51 -32.88 -7.02 -11.23
CA PRO A 51 -31.90 -6.04 -11.70
C PRO A 51 -30.74 -5.84 -10.71
N ILE A 52 -30.99 -5.94 -9.40
CA ILE A 52 -29.94 -5.89 -8.38
C ILE A 52 -28.96 -7.05 -8.58
N ILE A 53 -29.49 -8.28 -8.71
CA ILE A 53 -28.66 -9.48 -8.97
C ILE A 53 -27.84 -9.30 -10.24
N ASN A 54 -28.47 -8.87 -11.34
CA ASN A 54 -27.78 -8.69 -12.62
C ASN A 54 -26.68 -7.61 -12.54
N ALA A 55 -26.95 -6.50 -11.85
CA ALA A 55 -25.97 -5.44 -11.64
C ALA A 55 -24.79 -5.95 -10.80
N SER A 56 -25.05 -6.66 -9.70
CA SER A 56 -24.00 -7.26 -8.87
C SER A 56 -23.16 -8.29 -9.64
N GLN A 57 -23.78 -9.13 -10.47
CA GLN A 57 -23.07 -10.09 -11.32
C GLN A 57 -22.14 -9.38 -12.32
N THR A 58 -22.63 -8.31 -12.95
CA THR A 58 -21.83 -7.51 -13.90
C THR A 58 -20.64 -6.88 -13.20
N GLN A 59 -20.86 -6.22 -12.06
CA GLN A 59 -19.81 -5.60 -11.27
C GLN A 59 -18.76 -6.60 -10.78
N LEU A 60 -19.18 -7.80 -10.37
CA LEU A 60 -18.27 -8.87 -9.96
C LEU A 60 -17.41 -9.35 -11.13
N GLY A 61 -18.01 -9.52 -12.30
CA GLY A 61 -17.28 -9.90 -13.52
C GLY A 61 -16.23 -8.87 -13.93
N ASP A 62 -16.59 -7.59 -13.89
CA ASP A 62 -15.66 -6.50 -14.19
C ASP A 62 -14.53 -6.40 -13.16
N LEU A 63 -14.85 -6.54 -11.87
CA LEU A 63 -13.85 -6.57 -10.79
C LEU A 63 -12.88 -7.73 -10.98
N GLN A 64 -13.38 -8.94 -11.26
CA GLN A 64 -12.55 -10.12 -11.48
C GLN A 64 -11.62 -9.92 -12.68
N ARG A 65 -12.15 -9.40 -13.79
CA ARG A 65 -11.35 -9.10 -15.00
C ARG A 65 -10.26 -8.08 -14.70
N SER A 66 -10.64 -6.94 -14.12
CA SER A 66 -9.71 -5.84 -13.82
C SER A 66 -8.63 -6.25 -12.83
N HIS A 67 -9.00 -7.00 -11.78
CA HIS A 67 -8.06 -7.53 -10.82
C HIS A 67 -7.06 -8.47 -11.50
N HIS A 68 -7.54 -9.44 -12.28
CA HIS A 68 -6.68 -10.38 -12.99
C HIS A 68 -5.70 -9.68 -13.93
N GLU A 69 -6.18 -8.74 -14.74
CA GLU A 69 -5.34 -7.94 -15.63
C GLU A 69 -4.27 -7.16 -14.86
N LYS A 70 -4.64 -6.51 -13.76
CA LYS A 70 -3.70 -5.73 -12.95
C LYS A 70 -2.67 -6.62 -12.26
N THR A 71 -3.07 -7.79 -11.77
CA THR A 71 -2.14 -8.79 -11.20
C THR A 71 -1.15 -9.26 -12.26
N LEU A 72 -1.59 -9.56 -13.48
CA LEU A 72 -0.71 -9.91 -14.59
C LEU A 72 0.25 -8.77 -14.93
N GLY A 73 -0.25 -7.53 -14.96
CA GLY A 73 0.58 -6.34 -15.17
C GLY A 73 1.66 -6.16 -14.12
N ILE A 74 1.31 -6.29 -12.83
CA ILE A 74 2.27 -6.21 -11.72
C ILE A 74 3.30 -7.33 -11.81
N SER A 75 2.87 -8.57 -12.04
CA SER A 75 3.77 -9.72 -12.15
C SER A 75 4.70 -9.58 -13.36
N GLY A 76 4.18 -9.16 -14.52
CA GLY A 76 4.98 -8.90 -15.71
C GLY A 76 5.99 -7.77 -15.50
N ASN A 77 5.59 -6.69 -14.82
CA ASN A 77 6.49 -5.60 -14.48
C ASN A 77 7.59 -6.04 -13.52
N ALA A 78 7.25 -6.80 -12.47
CA ALA A 78 8.24 -7.36 -11.54
C ALA A 78 9.25 -8.26 -12.26
N ASN A 79 8.78 -9.13 -13.16
CA ASN A 79 9.67 -10.01 -13.94
C ASN A 79 10.63 -9.19 -14.82
N ARG A 80 10.14 -8.17 -15.52
CA ARG A 80 10.98 -7.29 -16.33
C ARG A 80 11.99 -6.54 -15.45
N SER A 81 11.51 -5.86 -14.40
CA SER A 81 12.36 -5.01 -13.57
C SER A 81 13.44 -5.80 -12.84
N LEU A 82 13.11 -6.99 -12.32
CA LEU A 82 14.05 -7.80 -11.54
C LEU A 82 14.90 -8.74 -12.41
N GLY A 83 14.40 -9.17 -13.57
CA GLY A 83 15.12 -10.08 -14.47
C GLY A 83 15.92 -9.36 -15.55
N ASP A 84 15.28 -8.43 -16.25
CA ASP A 84 15.85 -7.78 -17.42
C ASP A 84 16.56 -6.47 -17.05
N ASP A 85 15.90 -5.59 -16.29
CA ASP A 85 16.37 -4.21 -16.07
C ASP A 85 17.38 -4.10 -14.93
N TYR A 86 17.31 -4.97 -13.92
CA TYR A 86 18.24 -4.94 -12.78
C TYR A 86 19.64 -5.43 -13.20
N LYS A 87 20.53 -4.49 -13.51
CA LYS A 87 21.95 -4.73 -13.90
C LYS A 87 22.97 -4.27 -12.86
N VAL A 88 22.52 -3.87 -11.66
CA VAL A 88 23.35 -3.24 -10.63
C VAL A 88 24.44 -4.19 -10.11
N ASP A 89 24.13 -5.48 -10.02
CA ASP A 89 25.07 -6.51 -9.55
C ASP A 89 25.69 -7.29 -10.70
N GLU A 90 26.14 -6.63 -11.78
CA GLU A 90 27.11 -7.29 -12.65
C GLU A 90 28.40 -7.45 -11.86
N PRO A 91 28.81 -8.67 -11.45
CA PRO A 91 29.99 -8.84 -10.65
C PRO A 91 31.17 -8.50 -11.55
N THR A 92 31.74 -7.31 -11.37
CA THR A 92 32.97 -6.90 -12.06
C THR A 92 34.16 -7.79 -11.65
N CYS A 93 33.96 -8.76 -10.75
CA CYS A 93 34.98 -9.62 -10.14
C CYS A 93 36.20 -8.84 -9.63
N SER A 94 36.05 -7.53 -9.45
CA SER A 94 37.11 -6.60 -9.08
C SER A 94 37.07 -6.40 -7.58
N THR A 95 36.99 -7.49 -6.82
CA THR A 95 37.28 -7.41 -5.40
C THR A 95 38.77 -7.05 -5.30
N PRO A 96 39.15 -5.89 -4.73
CA PRO A 96 40.56 -5.54 -4.62
C PRO A 96 41.26 -6.60 -3.77
N THR A 97 42.15 -7.39 -4.37
CA THR A 97 42.96 -8.36 -3.64
C THR A 97 43.85 -7.63 -2.64
N ARG A 98 44.08 -8.23 -1.46
CA ARG A 98 45.01 -7.69 -0.44
C ARG A 98 46.34 -7.36 -1.12
N ARG A 99 46.67 -6.06 -1.19
CA ARG A 99 47.97 -5.59 -1.67
C ARG A 99 48.98 -5.71 -0.53
N GLN A 100 50.18 -6.17 -0.84
CA GLN A 100 51.27 -6.18 0.12
C GLN A 100 51.68 -4.72 0.38
N ILE A 101 51.49 -4.27 1.62
CA ILE A 101 51.91 -2.94 2.04
C ILE A 101 53.33 -3.08 2.58
N ASN A 102 54.26 -2.30 2.03
CA ASN A 102 55.61 -2.22 2.58
C ASN A 102 55.56 -1.43 3.89
N ILE A 103 55.59 -2.15 5.00
CA ILE A 103 55.72 -1.53 6.33
C ILE A 103 57.20 -1.18 6.52
N PRO A 104 57.54 0.11 6.76
CA PRO A 104 58.93 0.49 6.99
C PRO A 104 59.48 -0.20 8.25
N SER A 105 60.75 -0.62 8.19
CA SER A 105 61.42 -1.23 9.32
C SER A 105 61.69 -0.20 10.42
N SER A 106 61.80 -0.65 11.67
CA SER A 106 62.16 0.20 12.81
C SER A 106 63.46 0.97 12.55
N GLN A 107 64.44 0.32 11.93
CA GLN A 107 65.72 0.92 11.56
C GLN A 107 65.57 2.02 10.51
N SER A 108 64.66 1.87 9.53
CA SER A 108 64.37 2.91 8.55
C SER A 108 63.67 4.12 9.17
N ILE A 109 62.88 3.91 10.21
CA ILE A 109 62.23 4.98 10.97
C ILE A 109 63.26 5.70 11.84
N GLU A 110 64.13 4.95 12.52
CA GLU A 110 65.16 5.48 13.40
C GLU A 110 66.24 6.27 12.63
N GLY A 111 66.57 5.86 11.40
CA GLY A 111 67.48 6.62 10.53
C GLY A 111 66.96 7.98 10.06
N LEU A 112 65.66 8.27 10.24
CA LEU A 112 65.06 9.58 9.98
C LEU A 112 65.00 10.46 11.24
N VAL A 113 65.39 9.93 12.40
CA VAL A 113 65.42 10.70 13.65
C VAL A 113 66.62 11.63 13.62
N THR A 114 66.36 12.94 13.55
CA THR A 114 67.40 13.96 13.72
C THR A 114 67.88 13.93 15.17
N PRO A 115 69.20 13.76 15.43
CA PRO A 115 69.75 13.81 16.79
C PRO A 115 69.40 15.15 17.44
N LEU A 116 68.61 15.09 18.50
CA LEU A 116 68.09 16.29 19.17
C LEU A 116 69.22 17.05 19.86
N GLU A 117 70.25 16.34 20.30
CA GLU A 117 71.38 16.86 21.05
C GLU A 117 72.19 17.87 20.23
N ASP A 118 72.44 17.56 18.95
CA ASP A 118 73.17 18.44 18.03
C ASP A 118 72.34 19.67 17.67
N LEU A 119 71.02 19.51 17.51
CA LEU A 119 70.10 20.61 17.23
C LEU A 119 69.93 21.55 18.44
N VAL A 120 69.85 20.99 19.64
CA VAL A 120 69.77 21.74 20.91
C VAL A 120 71.09 22.48 21.16
N LYS A 121 72.22 21.84 20.84
CA LYS A 121 73.53 22.48 20.95
C LYS A 121 73.70 23.59 19.92
N SER A 122 73.36 23.38 18.65
CA SER A 122 73.39 24.44 17.64
C SER A 122 72.46 25.60 17.98
N PHE A 123 71.26 25.32 18.52
CA PHE A 123 70.34 26.35 18.98
C PHE A 123 70.91 27.16 20.15
N ARG A 124 71.51 26.47 21.14
CA ARG A 124 72.15 27.14 22.29
C ARG A 124 73.38 27.94 21.89
N ASP A 125 74.23 27.40 21.01
CA ASP A 125 75.46 28.04 20.54
C ASP A 125 75.17 29.21 19.58
N SER A 126 74.07 29.15 18.83
CA SER A 126 73.57 30.27 18.02
C SER A 126 72.95 31.41 18.83
N ARG A 127 72.69 31.18 20.13
CA ARG A 127 72.16 32.21 21.03
C ARG A 127 73.28 33.13 21.49
N THR A 128 73.55 34.17 20.72
CA THR A 128 74.31 35.32 21.23
C THR A 128 73.54 35.93 22.42
N PRO A 129 74.21 36.42 23.48
CA PRO A 129 73.55 37.20 24.51
C PRO A 129 73.06 38.49 23.87
N SER A 130 71.83 38.48 23.37
CA SER A 130 71.14 39.68 22.96
C SER A 130 71.09 40.59 24.18
N LYS A 131 71.87 41.68 24.13
CA LYS A 131 71.51 42.88 24.87
C LYS A 131 70.03 43.12 24.61
N LEU A 132 69.25 43.29 25.68
CA LEU A 132 67.86 43.73 25.59
C LEU A 132 67.84 45.05 24.80
N VAL A 133 67.50 44.96 23.52
CA VAL A 133 67.07 46.09 22.71
C VAL A 133 65.64 45.77 22.30
N THR A 134 64.75 46.47 22.99
CA THR A 134 63.31 46.55 22.77
C THR A 134 62.99 46.78 21.29
N GLY A 135 62.21 45.91 20.66
CA GLY A 135 61.68 46.19 19.32
C GLY A 135 61.11 44.99 18.56
N ASN A 136 59.78 44.93 18.52
CA ASN A 136 58.88 44.38 17.48
C ASN A 136 59.08 42.96 16.90
N ALA A 137 58.46 41.98 17.57
CA ALA A 137 58.03 40.72 16.93
C ALA A 137 56.91 40.98 15.91
N LYS A 138 57.05 40.49 14.67
CA LYS A 138 55.91 40.28 13.76
C LYS A 138 55.69 38.79 13.57
N ARG A 139 54.59 38.32 14.15
CA ARG A 139 54.05 36.96 14.10
C ARG A 139 53.28 36.82 12.77
N LEU A 140 53.49 35.71 12.07
CA LEU A 140 52.82 35.40 10.81
C LEU A 140 51.45 34.79 11.13
N ASP A 141 50.38 35.57 11.05
CA ASP A 141 49.00 35.07 11.12
C ASP A 141 48.45 34.98 9.68
N LEU A 142 48.18 33.76 9.20
CA LEU A 142 47.37 33.54 8.00
C LEU A 142 46.16 32.70 8.39
N ALA A 143 45.12 33.37 8.88
CA ALA A 143 43.78 32.81 9.02
C ALA A 143 43.15 32.73 7.63
N ILE A 144 42.95 31.52 7.12
CA ILE A 144 42.17 31.26 5.92
C ILE A 144 40.70 31.24 6.34
N GLU A 145 40.01 32.38 6.22
CA GLU A 145 38.54 32.42 6.20
C GLU A 145 38.06 31.92 4.84
N MET A 146 37.44 30.74 4.79
CA MET A 146 36.64 30.31 3.64
C MET A 146 35.16 30.53 3.96
N GLU A 147 34.64 31.67 3.50
CA GLU A 147 33.21 31.99 3.48
C GLU A 147 32.47 30.99 2.58
N ARG A 148 31.55 30.18 3.14
CA ARG A 148 30.71 29.26 2.36
C ARG A 148 29.39 29.94 1.99
N VAL A 149 29.10 30.02 0.70
CA VAL A 149 27.82 30.51 0.17
C VAL A 149 26.82 29.33 0.01
N PRO A 150 25.51 29.51 0.27
CA PRO A 150 24.53 28.41 0.19
C PRO A 150 24.08 28.09 -1.25
N LEU A 151 23.64 26.85 -1.46
CA LEU A 151 23.13 26.33 -2.74
C LEU A 151 21.69 26.79 -2.99
N THR A 152 21.39 27.22 -4.22
CA THR A 152 20.05 27.63 -4.66
C THR A 152 19.23 26.46 -5.21
N THR A 153 17.91 26.52 -5.01
CA THR A 153 16.91 25.53 -5.45
C THR A 153 16.72 25.57 -6.97
N ILE A 154 16.71 24.39 -7.61
CA ILE A 154 16.43 24.19 -9.03
C ILE A 154 14.90 24.01 -9.19
N ASN A 155 14.27 24.79 -10.07
CA ASN A 155 12.87 24.63 -10.49
C ASN A 155 12.67 23.42 -11.39
#